data_AF-A0A388TDV5-F1
#
_entry.id   AF-A0A388TDV5-F1
#
_cell.length_a   1.000
_cell.length_b   1.000
_cell.length_c   1.000
_cell.angle_alpha   90.00
_cell.angle_beta   90.00
_cell.angle_gamma   90.00
#
_symmetry.space_group_name_H-M   'P 1'
#
loop_
_entity.id
_entity.type
_entity.pdbx_description
1 polymer ?
#
loop_
_entity_poly.entity_id
_entity_poly.type
_entity_poly.pdbx_seq_one_letter_code
_entity_poly.pdbx_strand_id
1 'polypeptide(L)' 'MPERLRVKWTAPARADLFEIIEYIAQDERTAAVNVLHKLETAAHKLAVFPQRGRVVPELA' A
#
# COMPACT_ATOMS: atom_id res chain seq x y z
N MET A 1 -18.21 15.07 -9.64
CA MET A 1 -17.03 14.68 -8.84
C MET A 1 -17.14 13.19 -8.58
N PRO A 2 -16.14 12.35 -8.91
CA PRO A 2 -16.20 10.94 -8.56
C PRO A 2 -16.29 10.79 -7.03
N GLU A 3 -17.10 9.84 -6.57
CA GLU A 3 -17.25 9.54 -5.15
C GLU A 3 -15.90 9.10 -4.58
N ARG A 4 -15.46 9.74 -3.49
CA ARG A 4 -14.18 9.41 -2.83
C ARG A 4 -14.44 8.44 -1.70
N LEU A 5 -13.95 7.21 -1.85
CA LEU A 5 -14.01 6.20 -0.79
C LEU A 5 -12.88 6.40 0.23
N ARG A 6 -13.14 6.03 1.48
CA ARG A 6 -12.13 6.00 2.53
C ARG A 6 -11.31 4.71 2.43
N VAL A 7 -10.02 4.84 2.16
CA VAL A 7 -9.06 3.74 2.24
C VAL A 7 -8.70 3.50 3.71
N LYS A 8 -8.73 2.24 4.14
CA LYS A 8 -8.36 1.81 5.49
C LYS A 8 -7.34 0.70 5.40
N TRP A 9 -6.32 0.77 6.25
CA TRP A 9 -5.37 -0.33 6.47
C TRP A 9 -5.87 -1.21 7.61
N THR A 10 -5.78 -2.51 7.43
CA THR A 10 -5.96 -3.46 8.54
C THR A 10 -4.72 -3.42 9.43
N ALA A 11 -4.86 -3.87 10.68
CA ALA A 11 -3.72 -4.01 11.58
C ALA A 11 -2.58 -4.87 10.98
N PRO A 12 -2.83 -6.07 10.40
CA PRO A 12 -1.78 -6.85 9.76
C PRO A 12 -1.14 -6.11 8.57
N ALA A 13 -1.93 -5.50 7.67
CA ALA A 13 -1.36 -4.78 6.52
C ALA A 13 -0.49 -3.58 6.94
N ARG A 14 -0.77 -2.97 8.09
CA ARG A 14 0.09 -1.93 8.67
C ARG A 14 1.39 -2.51 9.23
N ALA A 15 1.33 -3.67 9.90
CA ALA A 15 2.52 -4.37 10.38
C ALA A 15 3.42 -4.79 9.21
N ASP A 16 2.84 -5.36 8.14
CA ASP A 16 3.54 -5.74 6.92
C ASP A 16 4.30 -4.54 6.31
N LEU A 17 3.66 -3.36 6.28
CA LEU A 17 4.30 -2.14 5.81
C LEU A 17 5.54 -1.80 6.65
N PHE A 18 5.46 -1.88 7.99
CA PHE A 18 6.62 -1.64 8.84
C PHE A 18 7.73 -2.65 8.59
N GLU A 19 7.42 -3.94 8.54
CA GLU A 19 8.41 -5.00 8.33
C GLU A 19 9.15 -4.85 6.99
N ILE A 20 8.43 -4.56 5.90
CA ILE A 20 9.03 -4.32 4.58
C ILE A 20 10.00 -3.13 4.62
N ILE A 21 9.59 -2.02 5.24
CA ILE A 21 10.40 -0.81 5.28
C ILE A 21 11.61 -0.98 6.19
N GLU A 22 11.46 -1.62 7.34
CA GLU A 22 12.56 -1.95 8.24
C GLU A 22 13.58 -2.88 7.57
N TYR A 23 13.12 -3.91 6.84
CA TYR A 23 13.99 -4.81 6.11
C TYR A 23 14.83 -4.08 5.07
N ILE A 24 14.22 -3.25 4.22
CA ILE A 24 14.94 -2.52 3.18
C ILE A 24 15.90 -1.49 3.80
N ALA A 25 15.49 -0.83 4.89
CA ALA A 25 16.28 0.21 5.54
C ALA A 25 17.58 -0.31 6.17
N GLN A 26 17.70 -1.63 6.39
CA GLN A 26 18.96 -2.27 6.82
C GLN A 26 20.07 -2.14 5.77
N ASP A 27 19.71 -2.09 4.49
CA ASP A 27 20.65 -1.95 3.36
C ASP A 27 20.70 -0.51 2.84
N GLU A 28 19.54 0.06 2.49
CA GLU A 28 19.48 1.42 1.93
C GLU A 28 18.22 2.17 2.35
N ARG A 29 18.40 3.22 3.15
CA ARG A 29 17.29 4.00 3.75
C ARG A 29 16.48 4.75 2.70
N THR A 30 17.11 5.27 1.66
CA THR A 30 16.42 6.03 0.60
C THR A 30 15.48 5.13 -0.19
N ALA A 31 15.88 3.88 -0.45
CA ALA A 31 15.10 2.85 -1.11
C ALA A 31 13.88 2.49 -0.26
N ALA A 32 14.05 2.35 1.05
CA ALA A 32 12.94 2.15 1.98
C ALA A 32 11.91 3.29 1.88
N VAL A 33 12.35 4.55 1.95
CA VAL A 33 11.45 5.72 1.79
C VAL A 33 10.76 5.72 0.42
N ASN A 34 11.48 5.41 -0.65
CA ASN A 34 10.93 5.34 -2.01
C ASN A 34 9.87 4.23 -2.14
N VAL A 35 10.07 3.08 -1.49
CA VAL A 35 9.09 1.98 -1.48
C VAL A 35 7.86 2.35 -0.67
N LEU A 36 8.03 2.95 0.51
CA LEU A 36 6.91 3.46 1.32
C LEU A 36 6.03 4.42 0.51
N HIS A 37 6.66 5.41 -0.15
CA HIS A 37 5.95 6.39 -0.95
C HIS A 37 5.18 5.75 -2.12
N LYS A 38 5.76 4.74 -2.78
CA LYS A 38 5.08 3.99 -3.86
C LYS A 38 3.84 3.26 -3.33
N LEU A 39 3.95 2.59 -2.19
CA LEU A 39 2.84 1.83 -1.58
C LEU A 39 1.71 2.76 -1.13
N GLU A 40 2.04 3.84 -0.42
CA GLU A 40 1.05 4.83 0.03
C GLU A 40 0.36 5.52 -1.15
N THR A 41 1.10 5.89 -2.19
CA THR A 41 0.55 6.49 -3.41
C THR A 41 -0.39 5.54 -4.15
N ALA A 42 -0.03 4.26 -4.24
CA ALA A 42 -0.89 3.25 -4.85
C ALA A 42 -2.20 3.07 -4.05
N ALA A 43 -2.09 2.97 -2.72
CA ALA A 43 -3.25 2.86 -1.82
C ALA A 43 -4.15 4.10 -1.91
N HIS A 44 -3.60 5.31 -1.92
CA HIS A 44 -4.36 6.56 -2.02
C HIS A 44 -5.19 6.65 -3.30
N LYS A 45 -4.69 6.09 -4.41
CA LYS A 45 -5.43 6.06 -5.68
C LYS A 45 -6.70 5.18 -5.62
N LEU A 46 -6.81 4.26 -4.67
CA LEU A 46 -8.02 3.44 -4.46
C LEU A 46 -9.21 4.27 -3.99
N ALA A 47 -8.97 5.45 -3.40
CA ALA A 47 -10.05 6.36 -2.99
C ALA A 47 -10.90 6.82 -4.19
N VAL A 48 -10.31 6.90 -5.39
CA VAL A 48 -10.99 7.35 -6.62
C VAL A 48 -11.20 6.18 -7.60
N PHE A 49 -10.33 5.18 -7.59
CA PHE A 49 -10.39 4.02 -8.48
C PHE A 49 -10.33 2.71 -7.68
N PRO A 50 -11.39 2.35 -6.92
CA PRO A 50 -11.36 1.20 -6.01
C PRO A 50 -11.22 -0.15 -6.74
N GLN A 51 -11.64 -0.23 -8.00
CA GLN A 51 -11.58 -1.44 -8.82
C GLN A 51 -10.36 -1.51 -9.76
N ARG A 52 -9.34 -0.67 -9.54
CA ARG A 52 -8.11 -0.67 -10.37
C ARG A 52 -7.24 -1.92 -10.18
N GLY A 53 -7.47 -2.67 -9.09
CA GLY A 53 -6.77 -3.90 -8.79
C GLY A 53 -7.43 -5.09 -9.47
N ARG A 54 -6.63 -6.11 -9.80
CA ARG A 54 -7.16 -7.39 -10.27
C ARG A 54 -7.73 -8.17 -9.08
N VAL A 55 -8.89 -8.82 -9.25
CA VAL A 55 -9.38 -9.83 -8.32
C VAL A 55 -8.52 -11.09 -8.51
N VAL A 56 -7.90 -11.56 -7.43
CA VAL A 56 -7.07 -12.78 -7.42
C VAL A 56 -7.99 -13.96 -7.08
N PRO A 57 -8.36 -14.83 -8.05
CA PRO A 57 -9.37 -15.87 -7.83
C PRO A 57 -8.99 -16.88 -6.76
N GLU A 58 -7.70 -17.11 -6.55
CA GLU A 58 -7.17 -18.09 -5.59
C GLU A 58 -7.34 -17.65 -4.12
N LEU A 59 -7.71 -16.38 -3.89
CA LEU A 59 -7.91 -15.77 -2.57
C LEU A 59 -9.38 -15.41 -2.29
N ALA A 60 -10.31 -15.82 -3.16
CA ALA A 60 -11.74 -15.50 -3.08
C ALA A 60 -12.54 -16.49 -2.23
#